data_AF-A0A0M4PUZ7-F1
#
_entry.id   AF-A0A0M4PUZ7-F1
#
_cell.length_a   1.000
_cell.length_b   1.000
_cell.length_c   1.000
_cell.angle_alpha   90.00
_cell.angle_beta   90.00
_cell.angle_gamma   90.00
#
_symmetry.space_group_name_H-M   'P 1'
#
loop_
_entity.id
_entity.type
_entity.pdbx_description
1 polymer ?
#
loop_
_entity_poly.entity_id
_entity_poly.type
_entity_poly.pdbx_seq_one_letter_code
_entity_poly.pdbx_strand_id
1 'polypeptide(L)'
;MADGRPPYPPFTAETARQKVQAAEDAWNTRDPERVAGAYTPDSVWRNRDTFATGRQEIVELLTAKWQREQDYALRKSLWAFDDNRIAVRFQYESRDADGRWWRSYGNELWEFDELGLMRRREASINDVPITEAERRIHGPRPESERGVDIPLR
;
A
#
# COMPACT_ATOMS: atom_id res chain seq x y z
N MET A 1 18.14 17.31 6.53
CA MET A 1 16.97 17.05 7.38
C MET A 1 15.94 16.36 6.49
N ALA A 2 15.30 15.27 6.93
CA ALA A 2 14.27 14.66 6.11
C ALA A 2 13.05 15.60 6.10
N ASP A 3 12.66 16.09 4.92
CA ASP A 3 11.44 16.89 4.79
C ASP A 3 10.25 16.04 5.23
N GLY A 4 9.46 16.56 6.18
CA GLY A 4 8.30 15.86 6.70
C GLY A 4 7.28 15.55 5.59
N ARG A 5 6.51 14.48 5.76
CA ARG A 5 5.56 13.99 4.76
C ARG A 5 4.12 14.13 5.25
N PRO A 6 3.47 15.30 5.08
CA PRO A 6 2.09 15.50 5.52
C PRO A 6 1.13 14.54 4.79
N PRO A 7 -0.06 14.25 5.35
CA PRO A 7 -0.55 14.70 6.66
C PRO A 7 0.21 14.10 7.85
N TYR A 8 0.32 14.85 8.96
CA TYR A 8 0.99 14.46 10.20
C TYR A 8 -0.01 13.88 11.22
N PRO A 9 0.40 12.95 12.11
CA PRO A 9 -0.42 12.53 13.24
C PRO A 9 -0.50 13.64 14.33
N PRO A 10 -1.53 13.63 15.21
CA PRO A 10 -2.68 12.72 15.22
C PRO A 10 -3.60 12.90 14.00
N PHE A 11 -4.11 11.79 13.47
CA PHE A 11 -4.97 11.84 12.30
C PHE A 11 -6.43 12.17 12.65
N THR A 12 -7.10 12.87 11.74
CA THR A 12 -8.56 12.95 11.65
C THR A 12 -9.04 11.98 10.58
N ALA A 13 -10.35 11.75 10.49
CA ALA A 13 -10.91 10.92 9.42
C ALA A 13 -10.54 11.44 8.02
N GLU A 14 -10.48 12.77 7.85
CA GLU A 14 -10.09 13.40 6.60
C GLU A 14 -8.61 13.16 6.29
N THR A 15 -7.72 13.47 7.24
CA THR A 15 -6.27 13.34 7.01
C THR A 15 -5.83 11.88 6.91
N ALA A 16 -6.49 10.96 7.61
CA ALA A 16 -6.28 9.52 7.45
C ALA A 16 -6.65 9.05 6.02
N ARG A 17 -7.79 9.49 5.47
CA ARG A 17 -8.15 9.16 4.07
C ARG A 17 -7.15 9.74 3.07
N GLN A 18 -6.71 10.97 3.28
CA GLN A 18 -5.66 11.58 2.45
C GLN A 18 -4.35 10.76 2.52
N LYS A 19 -3.96 10.29 3.72
CA LYS A 19 -2.78 9.44 3.91
C LYS A 19 -2.91 8.10 3.16
N VAL A 20 -4.08 7.46 3.26
CA VAL A 20 -4.38 6.21 2.55
C VAL A 20 -4.33 6.40 1.03
N GLN A 21 -4.93 7.47 0.50
CA GLN A 21 -4.90 7.76 -0.93
C GLN A 21 -3.48 8.09 -1.41
N ALA A 22 -2.70 8.88 -0.66
CA ALA A 22 -1.31 9.18 -1.01
C ALA A 22 -0.43 7.91 -1.05
N ALA A 23 -0.67 6.97 -0.14
CA ALA A 23 -0.01 5.66 -0.15
C ALA A 23 -0.47 4.82 -1.37
N GLU A 24 -1.76 4.79 -1.70
CA GLU A 24 -2.26 4.13 -2.91
C GLU A 24 -1.59 4.67 -4.18
N ASP A 25 -1.54 6.00 -4.31
CA ASP A 25 -0.95 6.69 -5.46
C ASP A 25 0.54 6.33 -5.59
N ALA A 26 1.28 6.36 -4.48
CA ALA A 26 2.69 5.99 -4.45
C ALA A 26 2.91 4.52 -4.87
N TRP A 27 2.13 3.58 -4.33
CA TRP A 27 2.28 2.16 -4.67
C TRP A 27 1.90 1.85 -6.13
N ASN A 28 0.95 2.57 -6.71
CA ASN A 28 0.59 2.43 -8.14
C ASN A 28 1.69 2.93 -9.10
N THR A 29 2.67 3.72 -8.62
CA THR A 29 3.86 4.06 -9.44
C THR A 29 4.74 2.84 -9.71
N ARG A 30 4.70 1.83 -8.82
CA ARG A 30 5.58 0.65 -8.85
C ARG A 30 7.07 1.00 -8.84
N ASP A 31 7.40 2.14 -8.21
CA ASP A 31 8.77 2.63 -8.01
C ASP A 31 9.21 2.33 -6.57
N PRO A 32 10.17 1.40 -6.37
CA PRO A 32 10.64 1.00 -5.04
C PRO A 32 11.18 2.15 -4.19
N GLU A 33 11.99 3.03 -4.78
CA GLU A 33 12.63 4.14 -4.08
C GLU A 33 11.59 5.20 -3.67
N ARG A 34 10.68 5.53 -4.60
CA ARG A 34 9.60 6.49 -4.33
C ARG A 34 8.68 6.01 -3.21
N VAL A 35 8.37 4.71 -3.18
CA VAL A 35 7.54 4.11 -2.12
C VAL A 35 8.33 4.04 -0.80
N ALA A 36 9.58 3.57 -0.81
CA ALA A 36 10.43 3.50 0.38
C ALA A 36 10.66 4.87 1.04
N GLY A 37 10.65 5.96 0.27
CA GLY A 37 10.73 7.33 0.78
C GLY A 37 9.56 7.76 1.68
N ALA A 38 8.48 6.98 1.79
CA ALA A 38 7.38 7.22 2.73
C ALA A 38 7.60 6.60 4.13
N TYR A 39 8.68 5.85 4.30
CA TYR A 39 9.01 5.11 5.52
C TYR A 39 10.18 5.75 6.26
N THR A 40 10.30 5.57 7.57
CA THR A 40 11.48 6.01 8.32
C THR A 40 12.73 5.23 7.87
N PRO A 41 13.96 5.77 8.03
CA PRO A 41 15.19 5.06 7.69
C PRO A 41 15.33 3.68 8.36
N ASP A 42 14.73 3.52 9.54
CA ASP A 42 14.73 2.35 10.42
C ASP A 42 13.37 1.61 10.46
N SER A 43 12.48 1.88 9.50
CA SER A 43 11.11 1.33 9.48
C SER A 43 11.10 -0.20 9.51
N VAL A 44 10.21 -0.79 10.31
CA VAL A 44 10.10 -2.24 10.46
C VAL A 44 8.85 -2.76 9.78
N TRP A 45 9.02 -3.75 8.90
CA TRP A 45 7.92 -4.37 8.16
C TRP A 45 7.75 -5.84 8.48
N ARG A 46 6.48 -6.26 8.47
CA ARG A 46 6.08 -7.63 8.13
C ARG A 46 5.18 -7.58 6.89
N ASN A 47 5.57 -8.26 5.83
CA ASN A 47 4.78 -8.43 4.61
C ASN A 47 4.56 -9.92 4.37
N ARG A 48 3.34 -10.40 4.64
CA ARG A 48 3.03 -11.83 4.73
C ARG A 48 3.90 -12.51 5.78
N ASP A 49 4.81 -13.38 5.34
CA ASP A 49 5.80 -14.15 6.09
C ASP A 49 7.22 -13.55 6.00
N THR A 50 7.40 -12.47 5.24
CA THR A 50 8.70 -11.81 5.05
C THR A 50 8.82 -10.57 5.96
N PHE A 51 10.01 -10.34 6.48
CA PHE A 51 10.34 -9.19 7.32
C PHE A 51 11.39 -8.32 6.63
N ALA A 52 11.33 -7.02 6.86
CA ALA A 52 12.31 -6.06 6.35
C ALA A 52 12.54 -4.94 7.38
N THR A 53 13.79 -4.50 7.52
CA THR A 53 14.19 -3.41 8.41
C THR A 53 14.93 -2.34 7.63
N GLY A 54 14.40 -1.12 7.68
CA GLY A 54 14.95 0.04 7.01
C GLY A 54 14.66 0.12 5.51
N ARG A 55 14.96 1.29 4.93
CA ARG A 55 14.56 1.61 3.54
C ARG A 55 15.20 0.69 2.51
N GLN A 56 16.44 0.27 2.72
CA GLN A 56 17.15 -0.58 1.76
C GLN A 56 16.44 -1.94 1.59
N GLU A 57 16.16 -2.65 2.68
CA GLU A 57 15.46 -3.95 2.61
C GLU A 57 14.03 -3.80 2.06
N ILE A 58 13.37 -2.67 2.35
CA ILE A 58 12.07 -2.33 1.76
C ILE A 58 12.18 -2.18 0.23
N VAL A 59 13.19 -1.47 -0.28
CA VAL A 59 13.44 -1.31 -1.71
C VAL A 59 13.68 -2.67 -2.38
N GLU A 60 14.50 -3.53 -1.77
CA GLU A 60 14.78 -4.88 -2.28
C GLU A 60 13.50 -5.73 -2.35
N LEU A 61 12.68 -5.72 -1.28
CA LEU A 61 11.39 -6.41 -1.23
C LEU A 61 10.44 -5.91 -2.32
N LEU A 62 10.31 -4.59 -2.48
CA LEU A 62 9.42 -3.97 -3.48
C LEU A 62 9.90 -4.22 -4.91
N THR A 63 11.21 -4.21 -5.14
CA THR A 63 11.81 -4.55 -6.44
C THR A 63 11.44 -5.98 -6.83
N ALA A 64 11.65 -6.94 -5.93
CA ALA A 64 11.31 -8.33 -6.17
C ALA A 64 9.78 -8.53 -6.33
N LYS A 65 8.97 -7.75 -5.59
CA LYS A 65 7.50 -7.77 -5.70
C LYS A 65 7.05 -7.43 -7.13
N TRP A 66 7.48 -6.29 -7.68
CA TRP A 66 6.99 -5.84 -8.99
C TRP A 66 7.67 -6.50 -10.19
N GLN A 67 8.75 -7.26 -9.98
CA GLN A 67 9.23 -8.23 -10.96
C GLN A 67 8.26 -9.41 -11.13
N ARG A 68 7.62 -9.85 -10.03
CA ARG A 68 6.68 -10.99 -10.03
C ARG A 68 5.25 -10.58 -10.35
N GLU A 69 4.80 -9.45 -9.81
CA GLU A 69 3.43 -8.96 -9.92
C GLU A 69 3.31 -7.94 -11.05
N GLN A 70 3.21 -8.43 -12.28
CA GLN A 70 3.08 -7.60 -13.48
C GLN A 70 1.68 -6.95 -13.56
N ASP A 71 1.57 -5.85 -14.31
CA ASP A 71 0.31 -5.12 -14.50
C ASP A 71 -0.40 -4.71 -13.18
N TYR A 72 0.38 -4.58 -12.10
CA TYR A 72 -0.08 -4.26 -10.76
C TYR A 72 -0.93 -2.98 -10.74
N ALA A 73 -2.14 -3.09 -10.22
CA ALA A 73 -3.05 -1.98 -9.97
C ALA A 73 -3.74 -2.15 -8.61
N LEU A 74 -3.67 -1.12 -7.78
CA LEU A 74 -4.04 -1.16 -6.36
C LEU A 74 -5.17 -0.20 -6.03
N ARG A 75 -6.03 -0.64 -5.11
CA ARG A 75 -6.99 0.19 -4.37
C ARG A 75 -6.83 -0.06 -2.87
N LYS A 76 -6.75 1.01 -2.10
CA LYS A 76 -6.76 1.04 -0.63
C LYS A 76 -8.04 1.73 -0.16
N SER A 77 -8.47 1.36 1.04
CA SER A 77 -9.60 1.96 1.74
C SER A 77 -9.31 2.02 3.24
N LEU A 78 -9.59 3.17 3.84
CA LEU A 78 -9.45 3.38 5.27
C LEU A 78 -10.44 2.46 6.02
N TRP A 79 -9.95 1.70 7.00
CA TRP A 79 -10.80 0.90 7.89
C TRP A 79 -11.05 1.62 9.21
N ALA A 80 -9.97 2.02 9.87
CA ALA A 80 -10.00 2.74 11.14
C ALA A 80 -8.70 3.55 11.30
N PHE A 81 -8.70 4.50 12.23
CA PHE A 81 -7.50 5.22 12.64
C PHE A 81 -7.60 5.53 14.13
N ASP A 82 -6.44 5.69 14.77
CA ASP A 82 -6.33 6.06 16.19
C ASP A 82 -4.98 6.77 16.38
N ASP A 83 -5.02 8.05 16.75
CA ASP A 83 -3.84 8.90 16.91
C ASP A 83 -2.86 8.82 15.72
N ASN A 84 -1.71 8.16 15.88
CA ASN A 84 -0.68 7.99 14.87
C ASN A 84 -0.75 6.66 14.11
N ARG A 85 -1.88 5.94 14.22
CA ARG A 85 -2.09 4.63 13.59
C ARG A 85 -3.24 4.67 12.59
N ILE A 86 -3.08 3.89 11.52
CA ILE A 86 -4.10 3.71 10.49
C ILE A 86 -4.22 2.21 10.16
N ALA A 87 -5.44 1.69 10.20
CA ALA A 87 -5.80 0.38 9.68
C ALA A 87 -6.42 0.51 8.29
N VAL A 88 -5.95 -0.29 7.34
CA VAL A 88 -6.30 -0.19 5.92
C VAL A 88 -6.70 -1.55 5.37
N ARG A 89 -7.77 -1.57 4.57
CA ARG A 89 -8.07 -2.68 3.66
C ARG A 89 -7.58 -2.31 2.27
N PHE A 90 -7.09 -3.28 1.53
CA PHE A 90 -6.71 -3.05 0.15
C PHE A 90 -6.94 -4.27 -0.73
N GLN A 91 -7.07 -4.01 -2.02
CA GLN A 91 -7.10 -5.02 -3.06
C GLN A 91 -6.18 -4.58 -4.19
N TYR A 92 -5.42 -5.50 -4.76
CA TYR A 92 -4.72 -5.25 -6.01
C TYR A 92 -4.90 -6.40 -6.98
N GLU A 93 -4.86 -6.08 -8.26
CA GLU A 93 -4.86 -7.05 -9.34
C GLU A 93 -3.51 -7.02 -10.03
N SER A 94 -2.99 -8.19 -10.35
CA SER A 94 -1.72 -8.37 -11.04
C SER A 94 -1.71 -9.67 -11.82
N ARG A 95 -0.79 -9.78 -12.77
CA ARG A 95 -0.54 -10.99 -13.54
C ARG A 95 0.83 -11.56 -13.17
N ASP A 96 0.95 -12.87 -13.03
CA ASP A 96 2.24 -13.52 -12.83
C ASP A 96 3.00 -13.71 -14.17
N ALA A 97 4.22 -14.25 -14.08
CA ALA A 97 5.06 -14.50 -15.26
C ALA A 97 4.47 -15.53 -16.25
N ASP A 98 3.58 -16.41 -15.78
CA ASP A 98 2.88 -17.40 -16.61
C ASP A 98 1.61 -16.82 -17.26
N GLY A 99 1.31 -15.54 -16.99
CA GLY A 99 0.14 -14.86 -17.53
C GLY A 99 -1.15 -15.09 -16.71
N ARG A 100 -1.09 -15.73 -15.54
CA ARG A 100 -2.28 -15.95 -14.70
C ARG A 100 -2.60 -14.70 -13.90
N TRP A 101 -3.89 -14.35 -13.85
CA TRP A 101 -4.36 -13.19 -13.11
C TRP A 101 -4.73 -13.53 -11.67
N TRP A 102 -4.41 -12.61 -10.78
CA TRP A 102 -4.65 -12.72 -9.35
C TRP A 102 -5.32 -11.45 -8.85
N ARG A 103 -6.32 -11.61 -7.98
CA ARG A 103 -6.78 -10.54 -7.10
C ARG A 103 -6.31 -10.85 -5.69
N SER A 104 -5.49 -9.94 -5.17
CA SER A 104 -4.89 -10.06 -3.85
C SER A 104 -5.68 -9.19 -2.87
N TYR A 105 -6.13 -9.77 -1.77
CA TYR A 105 -6.88 -9.10 -0.72
C TYR A 105 -5.98 -8.92 0.49
N GLY A 106 -5.89 -7.70 1.01
CA GLY A 106 -4.98 -7.39 2.09
C GLY A 106 -5.56 -6.53 3.19
N ASN A 107 -5.05 -6.75 4.40
CA ASN A 107 -5.16 -5.82 5.51
C ASN A 107 -3.76 -5.38 5.90
N GLU A 108 -3.60 -4.07 6.12
CA GLU A 108 -2.36 -3.54 6.63
C GLU A 108 -2.59 -2.52 7.76
N LEU A 109 -1.68 -2.55 8.72
CA LEU A 109 -1.66 -1.71 9.90
C LEU A 109 -0.41 -0.84 9.84
N TRP A 110 -0.59 0.46 9.97
CA TRP A 110 0.44 1.47 9.85
C TRP A 110 0.60 2.22 11.15
N GLU A 111 1.85 2.52 11.52
CA GLU A 111 2.20 3.42 12.60
C GLU A 111 3.19 4.47 12.08
N PHE A 112 2.94 5.74 12.38
CA PHE A 112 3.69 6.87 11.86
C PHE A 112 4.49 7.59 12.96
N ASP A 113 5.59 8.22 12.56
CA ASP A 113 6.30 9.20 13.38
C ASP A 113 5.69 10.61 13.25
N GLU A 114 6.22 11.56 14.02
CA GLU A 114 5.76 12.96 14.03
C GLU A 114 6.00 13.68 12.69
N LEU A 115 6.96 13.21 11.89
CA LEU A 115 7.24 13.71 10.55
C LEU A 115 6.31 13.08 9.49
N GLY A 116 5.37 12.24 9.89
CA GLY A 116 4.42 11.58 9.00
C GLY A 116 5.03 10.46 8.17
N LEU A 117 6.24 9.99 8.51
CA LEU A 117 6.85 8.81 7.90
C LEU A 117 6.39 7.55 8.63
N MET A 118 6.17 6.47 7.87
CA MET A 118 5.70 5.21 8.44
C MET A 118 6.87 4.46 9.10
N ARG A 119 6.83 4.28 10.41
CA ARG A 119 7.87 3.60 11.20
C ARG A 119 7.61 2.10 11.39
N ARG A 120 6.34 1.67 11.26
CA ARG A 120 5.96 0.26 11.29
C ARG A 120 4.87 -0.03 10.26
N ARG A 121 5.02 -1.14 9.56
CA ARG A 121 4.02 -1.66 8.62
C ARG A 121 3.83 -3.15 8.80
N GLU A 122 2.60 -3.58 9.04
CA GLU A 122 2.25 -5.00 9.05
C GLU A 122 1.19 -5.25 8.00
N ALA A 123 1.43 -6.18 7.08
CA ALA A 123 0.49 -6.51 6.02
C ALA A 123 0.28 -8.02 5.91
N SER A 124 -0.98 -8.43 5.96
CA SER A 124 -1.42 -9.80 5.67
C SER A 124 -2.20 -9.78 4.36
N ILE A 125 -1.88 -10.70 3.45
CA ILE A 125 -2.39 -10.70 2.08
C ILE A 125 -2.69 -12.14 1.66
N ASN A 126 -3.83 -12.34 0.99
CA ASN A 126 -4.26 -13.61 0.42
C ASN A 126 -4.62 -13.41 -1.05
N ASP A 127 -4.21 -14.36 -1.89
CA ASP A 127 -4.37 -14.26 -3.35
C ASP A 127 -5.47 -15.20 -3.83
N VAL A 128 -6.34 -14.68 -4.68
CA VAL A 128 -7.42 -15.43 -5.31
C VAL A 128 -7.20 -15.40 -6.82
N PRO A 129 -7.14 -16.56 -7.50
CA PRO A 129 -7.04 -16.59 -8.94
C PRO A 129 -8.31 -16.00 -9.57
N ILE A 130 -8.14 -15.21 -10.62
CA ILE A 130 -9.23 -14.65 -11.41
C ILE A 130 -8.92 -14.83 -12.89
N THR A 131 -9.94 -14.74 -13.73
CA THR A 131 -9.80 -14.55 -15.17
C THR A 131 -9.58 -13.07 -15.48
N GLU A 132 -9.08 -12.78 -16.68
CA GLU A 132 -8.92 -11.40 -17.14
C GLU A 132 -10.27 -10.65 -17.20
N ALA A 133 -11.35 -11.34 -17.58
CA ALA A 133 -12.69 -10.75 -17.66
C ALA A 133 -13.29 -10.41 -16.28
N GLU A 134 -12.79 -11.02 -15.20
CA GLU A 134 -13.21 -10.73 -13.84
C GLU A 134 -12.51 -9.51 -13.24
N ARG A 135 -11.52 -8.94 -13.92
CA ARG A 135 -10.77 -7.76 -13.47
C ARG A 135 -11.68 -6.54 -13.27
N ARG A 136 -11.29 -5.71 -12.31
CA ARG A 136 -12.01 -4.48 -11.94
C ARG A 136 -11.08 -3.33 -11.61
N ILE A 137 -9.80 -3.61 -11.36
CA ILE A 137 -8.82 -2.62 -10.96
C ILE A 137 -7.85 -2.42 -12.12
N HIS A 138 -7.97 -1.25 -12.74
CA HIS A 138 -7.14 -0.85 -13.86
C HIS A 138 -6.41 0.45 -13.52
N GLY A 139 -5.09 0.42 -13.63
CA GLY A 139 -4.22 1.57 -13.43
C GLY A 139 -4.41 2.31 -12.09
N PRO A 140 -3.87 3.54 -12.00
CA PRO A 140 -4.12 4.44 -10.87
C PRO A 140 -5.61 4.77 -10.74
N ARG A 141 -6.08 5.03 -9.52
CA ARG A 141 -7.47 5.45 -9.27
C ARG A 141 -7.70 6.87 -9.83
N PRO A 142 -8.72 7.08 -10.68
CA PRO A 142 -9.10 8.41 -11.15
C PRO A 142 -9.50 9.33 -9.98
N GLU A 143 -9.28 10.64 -10.12
CA GLU A 143 -9.66 11.60 -9.08
C GLU A 143 -11.16 11.55 -8.75
N SER A 144 -12.01 11.32 -9.75
CA SER A 144 -13.47 11.19 -9.59
C SER A 144 -13.90 9.97 -8.75
N GLU A 145 -13.02 9.00 -8.55
CA GLU A 145 -13.28 7.79 -7.76
C GLU A 145 -12.62 7.82 -6.37
N ARG A 146 -11.91 8.91 -6.03
CA ARG A 146 -11.29 9.06 -4.71
C ARG A 146 -12.36 9.07 -3.62
N GLY A 147 -12.14 8.26 -2.58
CA GLY A 147 -13.09 8.10 -1.47
C GLY A 147 -14.20 7.07 -1.70
N VAL A 148 -14.30 6.49 -2.90
CA VAL A 148 -15.18 5.34 -3.15
C VAL A 148 -14.57 4.10 -2.50
N ASP A 149 -15.36 3.41 -1.68
CA ASP A 149 -14.91 2.20 -0.98
C ASP A 149 -14.72 1.03 -1.96
N ILE A 150 -13.88 0.08 -1.58
CA ILE A 150 -13.61 -1.13 -2.37
C ILE A 150 -14.69 -2.18 -2.11
N PRO A 151 -15.35 -2.72 -3.17
CA PRO A 151 -16.33 -3.77 -2.99
C PRO A 151 -15.64 -5.04 -2.45
N LEU A 152 -16.32 -5.77 -1.56
CA LEU A 152 -15.80 -7.02 -1.03
C LEU A 152 -15.75 -8.12 -2.10
N ARG A 153 -16.76 -8.16 -2.97
CA ARG A 153 -16.97 -9.19 -4.00
C ARG A 153 -17.22 -8.59 -5.35
#